data_AF-A0A537SIJ3-F1
#
_entry.id   AF-A0A537SIJ3-F1
#
_cell.length_a   1.000
_cell.length_b   1.000
_cell.length_c   1.000
_cell.angle_alpha   90.00
_cell.angle_beta   90.00
_cell.angle_gamma   90.00
#
_symmetry.space_group_name_H-M   'P 1'
#
loop_
_entity.id
_entity.type
_entity.pdbx_description
1 polymer ?
#
loop_
_entity_poly.entity_id
_entity_poly.type
_entity_poly.pdbx_seq_one_letter_code
_entity_poly.pdbx_strand_id
1 'polypeptide(L)' 'MNPSEEFLKHAADCQRMAKFTRDPASKATWNRMAERWQHCAEVFDRQCAAARPAPRHRKAAELSDFRQAG' A
#
# COMPACT_ATOMS: atom_id res chain seq x y z
N MET A 1 -3.29 -10.71 -9.09
CA MET A 1 -3.90 -10.44 -7.78
C MET A 1 -2.91 -9.63 -6.98
N ASN A 2 -3.27 -8.42 -6.55
CA ASN A 2 -2.40 -7.57 -5.73
C ASN A 2 -2.61 -7.98 -4.26
N PRO A 3 -1.59 -8.48 -3.54
CA PRO A 3 -1.75 -8.92 -2.15
C PRO A 3 -2.31 -7.83 -1.22
N SER A 4 -1.94 -6.56 -1.43
CA SER A 4 -2.49 -5.43 -0.65
C SER A 4 -4.00 -5.30 -0.79
N GLU A 5 -4.52 -5.41 -2.02
CA GLU A 5 -5.96 -5.31 -2.29
C GLU A 5 -6.75 -6.44 -1.62
N GLU A 6 -6.19 -7.64 -1.55
CA GLU A 6 -6.82 -8.79 -0.86
C GLU A 6 -6.87 -8.59 0.65
N PHE A 7 -5.79 -8.08 1.25
CA PHE A 7 -5.81 -7.70 2.65
C PHE A 7 -6.85 -6.61 2.94
N LEU A 8 -6.99 -5.62 2.07
CA LEU A 8 -8.02 -4.59 2.20
C LEU A 8 -9.45 -5.14 2.07
N LYS A 9 -9.68 -6.10 1.16
CA LYS A 9 -10.98 -6.79 1.06
C LYS A 9 -11.32 -7.51 2.36
N HIS A 10 -10.37 -8.29 2.92
CA HIS A 10 -10.58 -8.97 4.20
C HIS A 10 -10.81 -8.00 5.35
N ALA A 11 -10.14 -6.85 5.37
CA ALA A 11 -10.40 -5.80 6.34
C ALA A 11 -11.84 -5.27 6.24
N ALA A 12 -12.30 -4.97 5.02
CA ALA A 12 -13.65 -4.47 4.77
C ALA A 12 -14.72 -5.51 5.16
N ASP A 13 -14.48 -6.79 4.90
CA ASP A 13 -15.36 -7.88 5.32
C ASP A 13 -15.43 -7.98 6.85
N CYS A 14 -14.30 -7.91 7.54
CA CYS A 14 -14.26 -7.91 9.01
C CYS A 14 -14.99 -6.69 9.60
N GLN A 15 -14.83 -5.51 9.01
CA GLN A 15 -15.58 -4.31 9.43
C GLN A 15 -17.08 -4.46 9.21
N ARG A 16 -17.49 -5.09 8.09
CA ARG A 16 -18.90 -5.40 7.83
C ARG A 16 -19.45 -6.32 8.92
N MET A 17 -18.71 -7.38 9.28
CA MET A 17 -19.11 -8.27 10.37
C MET A 17 -19.22 -7.54 11.71
N ALA A 18 -18.25 -6.67 12.04
CA ALA A 18 -18.29 -5.86 13.25
C ALA A 18 -19.52 -4.94 13.31
N LYS A 19 -19.95 -4.38 12.17
CA LYS A 19 -21.14 -3.52 12.08
C LYS A 19 -22.44 -4.25 12.39
N PHE A 20 -22.56 -5.52 11.98
CA PHE A 20 -23.76 -6.33 12.21
C PHE A 20 -23.74 -7.14 13.52
N THR A 21 -22.58 -7.26 14.16
CA THR A 21 -22.42 -8.00 15.42
C THR A 21 -22.95 -7.19 16.60
N ARG A 22 -23.91 -7.77 17.35
CA ARG A 22 -24.50 -7.15 18.54
C ARG A 22 -23.66 -7.33 19.80
N ASP A 23 -22.99 -8.48 19.91
CA ASP A 23 -22.16 -8.80 21.07
C ASP A 23 -20.88 -7.93 21.07
N PRO A 24 -20.61 -7.17 22.15
CA PRO A 24 -19.45 -6.28 22.21
C PRO A 24 -18.10 -7.01 22.08
N ALA A 25 -17.95 -8.20 22.66
CA ALA A 25 -16.69 -8.95 22.63
C ALA A 25 -16.39 -9.48 21.21
N SER A 26 -17.41 -10.01 20.55
CA SER A 26 -17.33 -10.47 19.16
C SER A 26 -17.09 -9.29 18.21
N LYS A 27 -17.74 -8.13 18.44
CA LYS A 27 -17.48 -6.91 17.67
C LYS A 27 -16.04 -6.43 17.82
N ALA A 28 -15.49 -6.44 19.04
CA ALA A 28 -14.10 -6.10 19.28
C ALA A 28 -13.14 -7.07 18.57
N THR A 29 -13.47 -8.36 18.54
CA THR A 29 -12.70 -9.37 17.80
C THR A 29 -12.67 -9.06 16.29
N TRP A 30 -13.83 -8.79 15.69
CA TRP A 30 -13.93 -8.41 14.27
C TRP A 30 -13.15 -7.13 13.95
N ASN A 31 -13.24 -6.10 14.81
CA ASN A 31 -12.48 -4.86 14.64
C ASN A 31 -10.96 -5.12 14.68
N ARG A 32 -10.49 -5.90 15.66
CA ARG A 32 -9.07 -6.24 15.79
C ARG A 32 -8.55 -7.02 14.57
N MET A 33 -9.38 -7.89 13.99
CA MET A 33 -9.02 -8.58 12.75
C MET A 33 -8.91 -7.60 11.58
N ALA A 34 -9.85 -6.66 11.44
CA ALA A 34 -9.79 -5.64 10.41
C ALA A 34 -8.51 -4.79 10.50
N GLU A 35 -8.15 -4.33 11.71
CA GLU A 35 -6.93 -3.56 11.96
C GLU A 35 -5.67 -4.34 11.55
N ARG A 36 -5.61 -5.63 11.88
CA ARG A 36 -4.48 -6.49 11.49
C ARG A 36 -4.36 -6.60 9.97
N TRP A 37 -5.48 -6.78 9.27
CA TRP A 37 -5.48 -6.83 7.81
C TRP A 37 -5.03 -5.51 7.18
N GLN A 38 -5.50 -4.37 7.70
CA GLN A 38 -5.07 -3.05 7.24
C GLN A 38 -3.57 -2.84 7.44
N HIS A 39 -3.05 -3.24 8.60
CA HIS A 39 -1.61 -3.15 8.87
C HIS A 39 -0.78 -4.00 7.91
N CYS A 40 -1.23 -5.22 7.60
CA CYS A 40 -0.56 -6.07 6.61
C CYS A 40 -0.54 -5.43 5.21
N ALA A 41 -1.65 -4.81 4.78
CA ALA A 41 -1.72 -4.08 3.50
C ALA A 41 -0.70 -2.93 3.46
N GLU A 42 -0.66 -2.10 4.51
CA GLU A 42 0.26 -0.98 4.63
C GLU A 42 1.73 -1.43 4.61
N VAL A 43 2.05 -2.49 5.37
CA VAL A 43 3.39 -3.07 5.41
C VAL A 43 3.81 -3.60 4.04
N PHE A 44 2.89 -4.27 3.32
CA PHE A 44 3.14 -4.76 1.97
C PHE A 44 3.40 -3.61 0.99
N ASP A 45 2.54 -2.58 1.00
CA ASP A 45 2.69 -1.42 0.11
C ASP A 45 4.00 -0.68 0.34
N ARG A 46 4.42 -0.54 1.61
CA ARG A 46 5.72 0.04 1.97
C ARG A 46 6.88 -0.79 1.44
N GLN A 47 6.82 -2.11 1.58
CA GLN A 47 7.86 -3.00 1.07
C GLN A 47 7.93 -2.97 -0.47
N CYS A 48 6.78 -2.99 -1.14
CA CYS A 48 6.72 -2.85 -2.59
C CYS A 48 7.26 -1.50 -3.07
N ALA A 49 6.91 -0.40 -2.39
CA ALA A 49 7.44 0.92 -2.71
C ALA A 49 8.96 1.00 -2.52
N ALA A 50 9.50 0.43 -1.43
CA ALA A 50 10.93 0.39 -1.16
C ALA A 50 11.69 -0.51 -2.15
N ALA A 51 11.06 -1.56 -2.66
CA ALA A 51 11.64 -2.46 -3.66
C ALA A 51 11.63 -1.88 -5.08
N ARG A 52 10.84 -0.83 -5.35
CA ARG A 52 10.86 -0.17 -6.66
C ARG A 52 12.15 0.63 -6.80
N PRO A 53 13.03 0.32 -7.78
CA PRO A 53 14.22 1.11 -7.99
C PRO A 53 13.80 2.55 -8.30
N ALA A 54 14.39 3.51 -7.59
CA ALA A 54 14.15 4.93 -7.83
C ALA A 54 14.35 5.22 -9.32
N PRO A 55 13.48 6.03 -9.96
CA PRO A 55 13.66 6.40 -11.35
C PRO A 55 15.03 7.08 -11.45
N ARG A 56 15.98 6.41 -12.11
CA ARG A 56 17.26 7.01 -12.46
C ARG A 56 16.93 8.15 -13.39
N HIS A 57 16.90 9.38 -12.86
CA HIS A 57 17.02 10.59 -13.66
C HIS A 57 18.34 10.45 -14.43
N ARG A 58 18.28 9.82 -15.62
CA ARG A 58 19.34 9.96 -16.61
C ARG A 58 19.34 11.44 -16.95
N LYS A 59 20.35 12.10 -16.42
CA LYS A 59 20.81 13.45 -16.72
C LYS A 59 20.73 13.68 -18.24
N ALA A 60 19.60 14.16 -18.74
CA ALA A 60 19.45 14.66 -20.10
C ALA A 60 19.84 16.15 -20.12
N ALA A 61 21.01 16.45 -19.59
CA ALA A 61 21.51 17.82 -19.43
C ALA A 61 23.02 17.88 -19.71
N GLU A 62 23.51 17.13 -20.69
CA GLU A 62 24.92 17.21 -21.15
C GLU A 62 25.07 17.04 -22.67
N LEU A 63 24.08 17.45 -23.47
CA LEU A 63 24.16 17.38 -24.95
C LEU A 63 23.59 18.63 -25.65
N SER A 64 23.70 19.80 -25.01
CA SER A 64 23.31 21.09 -25.64
C SER A 64 24.43 22.13 -25.68
N ASP A 65 25.59 21.88 -25.06
CA ASP A 65 26.68 22.89 -24.95
C ASP A 65 27.78 22.81 -26.02
N PHE A 66 27.72 21.90 -26.98
CA PHE A 66 28.80 21.72 -27.98
C PHE A 66 28.48 22.14 -29.42
N ARG A 67 27.39 22.88 -29.67
CA ARG A 67 27.04 23.31 -31.05
C ARG A 67 27.01 24.83 -31.26
N GLN A 68 27.81 25.59 -30.52
CA GLN A 68 28.01 27.02 -30.81
C GLN A 68 29.44 27.49 -30.50
N ALA A 69 30.43 26.85 -31.11
CA ALA A 69 31.75 27.45 -31.37
C ALA A 69 32.46 26.63 -32.44
N GLY A 70 32.71 27.24 -33.61
CA GLY A 70 33.38 26.62 -34.75
C GLY A 70 32.88 27.20 -36.05
#